data_AF-A0A968N0A0-F1
#
_entry.id   AF-A0A968N0A0-F1
#
_cell.length_a   1.000
_cell.length_b   1.000
_cell.length_c   1.000
_cell.angle_alpha   90.00
_cell.angle_beta   90.00
_cell.angle_gamma   90.00
#
_symmetry.space_group_name_H-M   'P 1'
#
loop_
_entity.id
_entity.type
_entity.pdbx_description
1 polymer ?
#
loop_
_entity_poly.entity_id
_entity_poly.type
_entity_poly.pdbx_seq_one_letter_code
_entity_poly.pdbx_strand_id
1 'polypeptide(L)' 'MGFHAIGRLRSDANLKFLYHDPQKRRGNRRRYDGKLNLADPSRFPLVGTLEDGVTLYTAVVWSVSLKRRIRLAYLQKEQG' A
#
# COMPACT_ATOMS: atom_id res chain seq x y z
N MET A 1 2.91 -2.13 -19.67
CA MET A 1 2.45 -1.49 -18.43
C MET A 1 3.13 -2.15 -17.25
N GLY A 2 4.37 -1.74 -16.92
CA GLY A 2 5.17 -2.35 -15.85
C GLY A 2 5.13 -1.48 -14.60
N PHE A 3 4.45 -1.94 -13.56
CA PHE A 3 4.40 -1.24 -12.28
C PHE A 3 5.56 -1.69 -11.40
N HIS A 4 6.48 -0.78 -11.07
CA HIS A 4 7.64 -1.09 -10.25
C HIS A 4 7.46 -0.53 -8.83
N ALA A 5 7.00 -1.38 -7.92
CA ALA A 5 7.12 -1.09 -6.49
C ALA A 5 8.62 -1.10 -6.12
N ILE A 6 9.20 0.06 -5.82
CA ILE A 6 10.60 0.13 -5.39
C ILE A 6 10.69 -0.31 -3.93
N GLY A 7 11.02 -1.59 -3.75
CA GLY A 7 11.32 -2.20 -2.47
C GLY A 7 11.83 -3.62 -2.66
N ARG A 8 12.62 -4.12 -1.71
CA ARG A 8 13.13 -5.51 -1.72
C ARG A 8 12.05 -6.57 -1.44
N LEU A 9 10.79 -6.19 -1.63
CA LEU A 9 9.62 -7.01 -1.34
C LEU A 9 9.32 -7.88 -2.56
N ARG A 10 8.87 -9.11 -2.32
CA ARG A 10 8.45 -10.01 -3.41
C ARG A 10 7.26 -9.39 -4.15
N SER A 11 7.17 -9.60 -5.47
CA SER A 11 6.06 -9.10 -6.30
C SER A 11 4.69 -9.57 -5.79
N ASP A 12 4.61 -10.79 -5.25
CA ASP A 12 3.38 -11.37 -4.69
C ASP A 12 3.20 -11.15 -3.17
N ALA A 13 3.98 -10.23 -2.56
CA ALA A 13 3.98 -10.07 -1.12
C ALA A 13 2.57 -9.85 -0.54
N ASN A 14 2.25 -10.62 0.50
CA ASN A 14 0.95 -10.55 1.15
C ASN A 14 0.90 -9.37 2.14
N LEU A 15 0.47 -8.23 1.64
CA LEU A 15 0.26 -7.00 2.39
C LEU A 15 -1.24 -6.77 2.64
N LYS A 16 -1.58 -6.16 3.78
CA LYS A 16 -2.97 -5.82 4.15
C LYS A 16 -3.07 -4.36 4.55
N PHE A 17 -4.14 -3.71 4.11
CA PHE A 17 -4.46 -2.37 4.61
C PHE A 17 -4.88 -2.46 6.08
N LEU A 18 -4.54 -1.43 6.84
CA LEU A 18 -5.00 -1.27 8.20
C LEU A 18 -6.40 -0.67 8.19
N TYR A 19 -7.26 -1.15 9.09
CA TYR A 19 -8.61 -0.61 9.21
C TYR A 19 -8.60 0.61 10.14
N HIS A 20 -8.97 1.77 9.59
CA HIS A 20 -8.99 3.06 10.31
C HIS A 20 -10.41 3.60 10.53
N ASP A 21 -11.41 3.01 9.88
CA ASP A 21 -12.81 3.41 9.93
C ASP A 21 -13.49 3.12 11.28
N PRO A 22 -14.73 3.62 11.50
CA PRO A 22 -15.48 3.38 12.72
C PRO A 22 -15.54 1.89 13.07
N GLN A 23 -15.20 1.58 14.32
CA GLN A 23 -15.21 0.21 14.83
C GLN A 23 -16.57 -0.16 15.37
N LYS A 24 -16.94 -1.43 15.21
CA LYS A 24 -18.12 -1.98 15.87
C LYS A 24 -17.97 -1.95 17.39
N ARG A 25 -19.09 -1.68 18.08
CA ARG A 25 -19.16 -1.57 19.56
C ARG A 25 -19.02 -2.91 20.28
N ARG A 26 -19.40 -4.03 19.65
CA ARG A 26 -19.33 -5.39 20.21
C ARG A 26 -18.66 -6.39 19.27
N GLY A 27 -17.97 -7.37 19.85
CA GLY A 27 -17.24 -8.43 19.15
C GLY A 27 -15.81 -8.03 18.73
N ASN A 28 -15.11 -8.94 18.03
CA ASN A 28 -13.70 -8.74 17.69
C ASN A 28 -13.48 -7.56 16.72
N ARG A 29 -12.69 -6.56 17.13
CA ARG A 29 -12.37 -5.38 16.32
C ARG A 29 -11.73 -5.74 14.99
N ARG A 30 -12.12 -5.04 13.92
CA ARG A 30 -11.57 -5.25 12.58
C ARG A 30 -10.16 -4.67 12.54
N ARG A 31 -9.16 -5.48 12.25
CA ARG A 31 -7.75 -5.04 12.20
C ARG A 31 -7.32 -4.61 10.81
N TYR A 32 -7.91 -5.21 9.78
CA TYR A 32 -7.46 -5.08 8.40
C TYR A 32 -8.62 -4.70 7.47
N ASP A 33 -8.30 -3.86 6.49
CA ASP A 33 -9.21 -3.43 5.44
C ASP A 33 -8.89 -4.09 4.09
N GLY A 34 -8.79 -5.41 4.12
CA GLY A 34 -8.55 -6.23 2.93
C GLY A 34 -7.07 -6.41 2.57
N LYS A 35 -6.85 -7.20 1.51
CA LYS A 35 -5.53 -7.43 0.93
C LYS A 35 -5.17 -6.25 0.03
N LEU A 36 -3.91 -5.85 0.09
CA LEU A 36 -3.37 -4.83 -0.79
C LEU A 36 -3.10 -5.42 -2.18
N ASN A 37 -3.58 -4.73 -3.21
CA ASN A 37 -3.29 -5.03 -4.60
C ASN A 37 -2.27 -4.01 -5.12
N LEU A 38 -1.08 -4.48 -5.51
CA LEU A 38 -0.03 -3.60 -6.05
C LEU A 38 -0.33 -3.11 -7.46
N ALA A 39 -1.27 -3.75 -8.17
CA ALA A 39 -1.68 -3.34 -9.51
C ALA A 39 -2.70 -2.18 -9.51
N ASP A 40 -3.32 -1.87 -8.36
CA ASP A 40 -4.29 -0.79 -8.22
C ASP A 40 -3.80 0.22 -7.17
N PRO A 41 -3.15 1.32 -7.60
CA PRO A 41 -2.63 2.31 -6.67
C PRO A 41 -3.68 3.29 -6.13
N SER A 42 -4.93 3.18 -6.56
CA SER A 42 -6.03 4.11 -6.25
C SER A 42 -6.28 4.29 -4.75
N ARG A 43 -5.90 3.29 -3.94
CA ARG A 43 -6.09 3.30 -2.47
C ARG A 43 -4.92 3.93 -1.71
N PHE A 44 -3.82 4.27 -2.38
CA PHE A 44 -2.67 4.87 -1.71
C PHE A 44 -2.82 6.40 -1.65
N PRO A 45 -2.57 7.02 -0.49
CA PRO A 45 -2.40 8.45 -0.41
C PRO A 45 -1.25 8.89 -1.32
N LEU A 46 -1.56 9.85 -2.20
CA LEU A 46 -0.58 10.56 -3.00
C LEU A 46 0.29 11.41 -2.07
N VAL A 47 1.61 11.28 -2.20
CA VAL A 47 2.57 12.14 -1.50
C VAL A 47 2.93 13.34 -2.36
N GLY A 48 3.12 13.12 -3.66
CA GLY A 48 3.45 14.17 -4.63
C GLY A 48 4.05 13.62 -5.91
N THR A 49 4.39 14.52 -6.82
CA THR A 49 5.03 14.21 -8.10
C THR A 49 6.49 14.68 -8.05
N LEU A 50 7.40 13.81 -8.49
CA LEU A 50 8.83 14.11 -8.65
C LEU A 50 9.11 14.72 -10.03
N GLU A 51 10.27 15.36 -10.15
CA GLU A 51 10.72 16.17 -11.30
C GLU A 51 10.85 15.39 -12.64
N ASP A 52 10.60 14.08 -12.65
CA ASP A 52 10.71 13.19 -13.83
C ASP A 52 9.34 12.61 -14.28
N GLY A 53 8.23 13.24 -13.90
CA GLY A 53 6.89 12.71 -14.18
C GLY A 53 6.59 11.42 -13.39
N VAL A 54 7.23 11.28 -12.23
CA VAL A 54 7.06 10.11 -11.34
C VAL A 54 6.16 10.50 -10.18
N THR A 55 5.05 9.80 -10.02
CA THR A 55 4.13 9.98 -8.91
C THR A 55 4.50 9.06 -7.75
N LEU A 56 4.72 9.64 -6.57
CA LEU A 56 5.02 8.92 -5.34
C LEU A 56 3.77 8.78 -4.47
N TYR A 57 3.49 7.53 -4.10
CA TYR A 57 2.45 7.17 -3.16
C TYR A 57 3.05 6.49 -1.92
N THR A 58 2.42 6.67 -0.76
CA THR A 58 2.86 5.99 0.48
C THR A 58 1.68 5.46 1.27
N ALA A 59 1.83 4.27 1.86
CA ALA A 59 0.89 3.78 2.86
C ALA A 59 1.59 2.96 3.95
N VAL A 60 1.00 2.99 5.14
CA VAL A 60 1.36 2.08 6.23
C VAL A 60 0.49 0.84 6.14
N VAL A 61 1.11 -0.31 5.96
CA VAL A 61 0.43 -1.58 5.68
C VAL A 61 0.96 -2.67 6.61
N TRP A 62 0.14 -3.69 6.85
CA TRP A 62 0.58 -4.87 7.59
C TRP A 62 1.21 -5.88 6.65
N SER A 63 2.45 -6.26 6.90
CA SER A 63 3.08 -7.40 6.23
C SER A 63 2.75 -8.69 6.96
N VAL A 64 2.13 -9.64 6.27
CA VAL A 64 1.81 -10.96 6.85
C VAL A 64 3.11 -11.72 7.14
N SER A 65 4.09 -11.66 6.24
CA SER A 65 5.37 -12.37 6.40
C SER A 65 6.23 -11.80 7.53
N LEU A 66 6.30 -10.46 7.66
CA LEU A 66 7.12 -9.81 8.69
C LEU A 66 6.39 -9.63 10.03
N LYS A 67 5.08 -9.93 10.07
CA LYS A 67 4.18 -9.75 11.23
C LYS A 67 4.30 -8.35 11.86
N ARG A 68 4.47 -7.33 11.03
CA ARG A 68 4.65 -5.94 11.48
C ARG A 68 4.08 -4.95 10.47
N ARG A 69 3.85 -3.73 10.95
CA ARG A 69 3.53 -2.57 10.11
C ARG A 69 4.80 -2.14 9.37
N ILE A 70 4.68 -1.94 8.07
CA ILE A 70 5.74 -1.41 7.21
C ILE A 70 5.19 -0.20 6.46
N ARG A 71 6.08 0.75 6.14
CA ARG A 71 5.75 1.87 5.27
C ARG A 71 6.16 1.50 3.85
N LEU A 72 5.17 1.42 2.97
CA LEU A 72 5.36 1.18 1.54
C LEU A 72 5.57 2.54 0.84
N ALA A 73 6.54 2.59 -0.07
CA ALA A 73 6.66 3.64 -1.07
C ALA A 73 6.38 3.01 -2.43
N TYR A 74 5.45 3.59 -3.18
CA TYR A 74 5.04 3.11 -4.49
C TYR A 74 5.27 4.24 -5.50
N LEU A 75 6.02 3.94 -6.56
CA LEU A 75 6.40 4.91 -7.58
C LEU A 75 5.73 4.50 -8.89
N GLN A 76 4.94 5.41 -9.43
CA GLN A 76 4.31 5.26 -10.73
C GLN A 76 4.98 6.22 -11.70
N LYS A 77 5.57 5.69 -12.77
CA LYS A 77 6.14 6.50 -13.84
C LYS A 77 5.11 6.59 -14.96
N GLU A 78 4.71 7.80 -15.33
CA GLU A 78 3.91 8.00 -16.53
C GLU A 78 4.84 7.81 -17.73
N GLN A 79 4.81 6.64 -18.36
CA GLN A 79 5.47 6.43 -19.65
C GLN A 79 4.60 7.10 -20.71
N GLY A 80 5.01 8.30 -21.14
CA GLY A 80 4.54 8.93 -22.37
C GLY A 80 4.95 8.15 -23.60
#